data_AF-A0A1G1XMD6-F1
#
_entry.id   AF-A0A1G1XMD6-F1
#
_cell.length_a   1.000
_cell.length_b   1.000
_cell.length_c   1.000
_cell.angle_alpha   90.00
_cell.angle_beta   90.00
_cell.angle_gamma   90.00
#
_symmetry.space_group_name_H-M   'P 1'
#
loop_
_entity.id
_entity.type
_entity.pdbx_description
1 polymer ?
#
loop_
_entity_poly.entity_id
_entity_poly.type
_entity_poly.pdbx_seq_one_letter_code
_entity_poly.pdbx_strand_id
1 'polypeptide(L)'
;MLIAKYAITKFNQSWKSLVKTTGQIIKDLISKKYYSGGLVICFMLLAWLINLEMAIFLTLFAVFLLFSWENKVLAIFALIFLFSYPFFLLAQNEAIAERLALYAYYLLALALCLQIIKNLKNRSQL
;
A
#
# COMPACT_ATOMS: atom_id res chain seq x y z
N MET A 1 -14.65 -26.60 -16.58
CA MET A 1 -13.18 -26.78 -16.54
C MET A 1 -12.39 -25.59 -17.11
N LEU A 2 -12.83 -24.92 -18.19
CA LEU A 2 -12.14 -23.75 -18.78
C LEU A 2 -12.04 -22.52 -17.87
N ILE A 3 -13.08 -22.22 -17.07
CA ILE A 3 -13.13 -21.06 -16.18
C ILE A 3 -12.06 -21.15 -15.07
N ALA A 4 -11.88 -22.32 -14.48
CA ALA A 4 -10.88 -22.56 -13.45
C ALA A 4 -9.45 -22.36 -14.01
N LYS A 5 -9.19 -22.85 -15.22
CA LYS A 5 -7.87 -22.72 -15.87
C LYS A 5 -7.52 -21.26 -16.16
N TYR A 6 -8.50 -20.46 -16.60
CA TYR A 6 -8.32 -19.02 -16.83
C TYR A 6 -8.09 -18.23 -15.53
N ALA A 7 -8.83 -18.56 -14.46
CA ALA A 7 -8.62 -17.94 -13.16
C ALA A 7 -7.22 -18.22 -12.62
N ILE A 8 -6.74 -19.47 -12.73
CA ILE A 8 -5.41 -19.88 -12.27
C ILE A 8 -4.30 -19.18 -13.06
N THR A 9 -4.41 -19.07 -14.39
CA THR A 9 -3.38 -18.39 -15.19
C THR A 9 -3.31 -16.89 -14.89
N LYS A 10 -4.47 -16.23 -14.77
CA LYS A 10 -4.54 -14.81 -14.43
C LYS A 10 -4.01 -14.52 -13.01
N PHE A 11 -4.32 -15.39 -12.05
CA PHE A 11 -3.77 -15.32 -10.70
C PHE A 11 -2.24 -15.48 -10.69
N ASN A 12 -1.71 -16.48 -11.40
CA ASN A 12 -0.27 -16.73 -11.47
C ASN A 12 0.50 -15.56 -12.12
N GLN A 13 -0.08 -14.95 -13.16
CA GLN A 13 0.49 -13.76 -13.78
C GLN A 13 0.51 -12.56 -12.81
N SER A 14 -0.59 -12.36 -12.07
CA SER A 14 -0.66 -11.31 -11.05
C SER A 14 0.33 -11.54 -9.92
N TRP A 15 0.51 -12.80 -9.49
CA TRP A 15 1.48 -13.17 -8.46
C TRP A 15 2.93 -12.91 -8.89
N LYS A 16 3.30 -13.32 -10.10
CA LYS A 16 4.64 -13.04 -10.65
C LYS A 16 4.93 -11.54 -10.76
N SER A 17 3.93 -10.75 -11.14
CA SER A 17 4.05 -9.29 -11.15
C SER A 17 4.37 -8.76 -9.76
N LEU A 18 3.60 -9.16 -8.74
CA LEU A 18 3.76 -8.69 -7.36
C LEU A 18 5.14 -9.02 -6.79
N VAL A 19 5.61 -10.25 -6.96
CA VAL A 19 6.94 -10.67 -6.48
C VAL A 19 8.06 -9.86 -7.14
N LYS A 20 7.90 -9.54 -8.43
CA LYS A 20 8.86 -8.69 -9.14
C LYS A 20 8.84 -7.26 -8.60
N THR A 21 7.64 -6.70 -8.37
CA THR A 21 7.48 -5.36 -7.80
C THR A 21 8.08 -5.27 -6.40
N THR A 22 7.86 -6.25 -5.51
CA THR A 22 8.45 -6.25 -4.15
C THR A 22 9.98 -6.36 -4.17
N GLY A 23 10.54 -7.16 -5.07
CA GLY A 23 11.99 -7.21 -5.26
C GLY A 23 12.59 -5.89 -5.76
N GLN A 24 11.86 -5.17 -6.62
CA GLN A 24 12.27 -3.86 -7.11
C GLN A 24 12.19 -2.78 -6.04
N ILE A 25 11.12 -2.80 -5.22
CA ILE A 25 10.94 -1.95 -4.04
C ILE A 25 12.17 -2.00 -3.13
N ILE A 26 12.62 -3.21 -2.77
CA ILE A 26 13.75 -3.41 -1.87
C ILE A 26 15.05 -2.87 -2.50
N LYS A 27 15.29 -3.14 -3.78
CA LYS A 27 16.47 -2.63 -4.51
C LYS A 27 16.48 -1.11 -4.62
N ASP A 28 15.33 -0.49 -4.86
CA ASP A 28 15.19 0.96 -4.96
C ASP A 28 15.44 1.61 -3.59
N LEU A 29 14.97 0.99 -2.50
CA LEU A 29 15.24 1.45 -1.14
C LEU A 29 16.73 1.44 -0.81
N ILE A 30 17.45 0.41 -1.24
CA ILE A 30 18.88 0.23 -0.96
C ILE A 30 19.73 1.17 -1.84
N SER A 31 19.37 1.36 -3.11
CA SER A 31 20.16 2.15 -4.06
C SER A 31 20.04 3.67 -3.84
N LYS A 32 18.88 4.17 -3.40
CA LYS A 32 18.62 5.61 -3.22
C LYS A 32 18.84 6.08 -1.78
N LYS A 33 20.02 5.81 -1.24
CA LYS A 33 20.43 6.10 0.16
C LYS A 33 20.21 7.56 0.61
N TYR A 34 20.19 8.53 -0.31
CA TYR A 34 19.95 9.94 0.04
C TYR A 34 18.48 10.25 0.36
N TYR A 35 17.53 9.57 -0.30
CA TYR A 35 16.09 9.76 -0.06
C TYR A 35 15.63 9.05 1.21
N SER A 36 16.30 7.96 1.60
CA SER A 36 15.95 7.21 2.82
C SER A 36 16.25 8.00 4.10
N GLY A 37 17.35 8.77 4.14
CA GLY A 37 17.67 9.63 5.28
C GLY A 37 16.61 10.73 5.52
N GLY A 38 16.20 11.42 4.45
CA GLY A 38 15.16 12.44 4.52
C GLY A 38 13.79 11.87 4.94
N LEU A 39 13.46 10.66 4.48
CA LEU A 39 12.23 9.97 4.88
C LEU A 39 12.21 9.62 6.37
N VAL A 40 13.34 9.18 6.94
CA VAL A 40 13.43 8.86 8.38
C VAL A 40 13.25 10.12 9.24
N ILE A 41 13.88 11.24 8.85
CA ILE A 41 13.72 12.51 9.55
C ILE A 41 12.26 13.00 9.45
N CYS A 42 11.66 12.92 8.25
CA CYS A 42 10.26 13.26 8.03
C CYS A 42 9.33 12.40 8.90
N PHE A 43 9.57 11.08 8.96
CA PHE A 43 8.83 10.16 9.82
C PHE A 43 8.97 10.54 11.30
N MET A 44 10.18 10.83 11.78
CA MET A 44 10.41 11.24 13.17
C MET A 44 9.68 12.54 13.51
N LEU A 45 9.74 13.54 12.63
CA LEU A 45 9.02 14.81 12.83
C LEU A 45 7.50 14.61 12.84
N LEU A 46 6.98 13.82 11.89
CA LEU A 46 5.56 13.48 11.85
C LEU A 46 5.14 12.69 13.10
N ALA A 47 5.89 11.67 13.50
CA ALA A 47 5.58 10.88 14.69
C ALA A 47 5.62 11.70 15.99
N TRP A 48 6.36 12.82 16.01
CA TRP A 48 6.35 13.76 17.12
C TRP A 48 5.15 14.72 17.09
N LEU A 49 4.73 15.15 15.90
CA LEU A 49 3.66 16.15 15.71
C LEU A 49 2.25 15.54 15.74
N ILE A 50 2.10 14.30 15.28
CA ILE A 50 0.82 13.61 15.09
C ILE A 50 0.86 12.19 15.68
N ASN A 51 -0.31 11.57 15.82
CA ASN A 51 -0.43 10.18 16.24
C ASN A 51 0.44 9.26 15.37
N LEU A 52 1.15 8.33 16.02
CA LEU A 52 2.11 7.43 15.41
C LEU A 52 1.51 6.62 14.23
N GLU A 53 0.24 6.21 14.35
CA GLU A 53 -0.49 5.53 13.28
C GLU A 53 -0.59 6.38 12.00
N MET A 54 -0.97 7.66 12.15
CA MET A 54 -1.07 8.60 11.02
C MET A 54 0.32 8.88 10.42
N ALA A 55 1.36 9.01 11.25
CA ALA A 55 2.73 9.19 10.78
C ALA A 55 3.20 8.02 9.90
N ILE A 56 2.85 6.78 10.27
CA ILE A 56 3.13 5.59 9.45
C ILE A 56 2.44 5.69 8.10
N PHE A 57 1.12 5.95 8.05
CA PHE A 57 0.39 6.01 6.78
C PHE A 57 0.88 7.13 5.87
N LEU A 58 1.19 8.29 6.44
CA LEU A 58 1.65 9.45 5.68
C LEU A 58 3.07 9.23 5.13
N THR A 59 3.92 8.58 5.92
CA THR A 59 5.26 8.19 5.46
C THR A 59 5.18 7.09 4.41
N LEU A 60 4.31 6.10 4.59
CA LEU A 60 4.03 5.07 3.58
C LEU A 60 3.58 5.71 2.26
N PHE A 61 2.67 6.69 2.32
CA PHE A 61 2.25 7.45 1.15
C PHE A 61 3.43 8.19 0.49
N ALA A 62 4.24 8.91 1.27
CA ALA A 62 5.40 9.63 0.75
C ALA A 62 6.41 8.68 0.07
N VAL A 63 6.65 7.51 0.66
CA VAL A 63 7.50 6.46 0.06
C VAL A 63 6.92 6.03 -1.29
N PHE A 64 5.66 5.61 -1.34
CA PHE A 64 5.04 5.17 -2.59
C PHE A 64 5.01 6.26 -3.66
N LEU A 65 4.81 7.53 -3.26
CA LEU A 65 4.83 8.69 -4.13
C LEU A 65 6.23 8.92 -4.73
N LEU A 66 7.26 8.98 -3.88
CA LEU A 66 8.65 9.27 -4.30
C LEU A 66 9.24 8.16 -5.16
N PHE A 67 8.94 6.91 -4.83
CA PHE A 67 9.46 5.76 -5.56
C PHE A 67 8.56 5.30 -6.72
N SER A 68 7.40 5.95 -6.91
CA SER A 68 6.46 5.64 -8.00
C SER A 68 6.08 4.15 -8.08
N TRP A 69 5.97 3.51 -6.92
CA TRP A 69 5.64 2.09 -6.82
C TRP A 69 4.21 1.78 -7.28
N GLU A 70 3.94 0.51 -7.56
CA GLU A 70 2.60 0.12 -8.01
C GLU A 70 1.54 0.26 -6.90
N ASN A 71 0.57 1.15 -7.13
CA ASN A 71 -0.58 1.39 -6.24
C ASN A 71 -1.40 0.12 -5.94
N LYS A 72 -1.32 -0.89 -6.81
CA LYS A 72 -1.99 -2.18 -6.64
C LYS A 72 -1.57 -2.87 -5.35
N VAL A 73 -0.32 -2.70 -4.90
CA VAL A 73 0.19 -3.30 -3.68
C VAL A 73 -0.60 -2.79 -2.47
N LEU A 74 -0.80 -1.47 -2.35
CA LEU A 74 -1.60 -0.86 -1.28
C LEU A 74 -3.07 -1.29 -1.35
N ALA A 75 -3.65 -1.37 -2.55
CA ALA A 75 -5.02 -1.82 -2.73
C ALA A 75 -5.22 -3.29 -2.30
N ILE A 76 -4.25 -4.16 -2.57
CA ILE A 76 -4.29 -5.55 -2.12
C ILE A 76 -4.19 -5.63 -0.59
N PHE A 77 -3.28 -4.87 0.03
CA PHE A 77 -3.19 -4.81 1.49
C PHE A 77 -4.50 -4.29 2.11
N ALA A 78 -5.11 -3.25 1.54
CA ALA A 78 -6.41 -2.74 1.97
C ALA A 78 -7.49 -3.84 1.93
N LEU A 79 -7.54 -4.61 0.83
CA LEU A 79 -8.49 -5.72 0.70
C LEU A 79 -8.22 -6.85 1.70
N ILE A 80 -6.96 -7.15 2.01
CA ILE A 80 -6.61 -8.17 3.02
C ILE A 80 -7.11 -7.73 4.40
N PHE A 81 -6.88 -6.47 4.78
CA PHE A 81 -7.38 -5.94 6.05
C PHE A 81 -8.92 -5.92 6.11
N LEU A 82 -9.58 -5.52 5.02
CA LEU A 82 -11.03 -5.54 4.91
C LEU A 82 -11.60 -6.96 4.99
N PHE A 83 -10.93 -7.93 4.36
CA PHE A 83 -11.34 -9.33 4.41
C PHE A 83 -11.08 -9.96 5.78
N SER A 84 -10.11 -9.44 6.53
CA SER A 84 -9.79 -9.90 7.89
C SER A 84 -10.80 -9.36 8.92
N TYR A 85 -11.41 -8.21 8.66
CA TYR A 85 -12.43 -7.58 9.52
C TYR A 85 -13.53 -8.54 10.03
N PRO A 86 -14.29 -9.26 9.17
CA PRO A 86 -15.36 -10.14 9.64
C PRO A 86 -14.87 -11.27 10.54
N PHE A 87 -13.64 -11.76 10.37
CA PHE A 87 -13.07 -12.80 11.23
C PHE A 87 -12.85 -12.29 12.66
N PHE A 88 -12.39 -11.05 12.82
CA PHE A 88 -12.18 -10.44 14.14
C PHE A 88 -13.51 -10.01 14.79
N LEU A 89 -14.50 -9.62 13.99
CA LEU A 89 -15.84 -9.34 14.48
C LEU A 89 -16.50 -10.60 15.06
N LEU A 90 -16.37 -11.74 14.37
CA LEU A 90 -16.86 -13.04 14.85
C LEU A 90 -16.14 -13.51 16.13
N ALA A 91 -14.88 -13.10 16.31
CA ALA A 91 -14.11 -13.37 17.52
C ALA A 91 -14.42 -12.40 18.68
N GLN A 92 -15.45 -11.54 18.56
CA GLN A 92 -15.86 -10.53 19.55
C GLN A 92 -14.75 -9.56 19.95
N ASN A 93 -13.77 -9.35 19.06
CA ASN A 93 -12.69 -8.40 19.30
C ASN A 93 -12.93 -7.10 18.53
N GLU A 94 -13.91 -6.34 19.00
CA GLU A 94 -14.41 -5.13 18.34
C GLU A 94 -13.30 -4.08 18.15
N ALA A 95 -12.45 -3.88 19.16
CA ALA A 95 -11.36 -2.90 19.10
C ALA A 95 -10.35 -3.19 17.99
N ILE A 96 -10.01 -4.46 17.75
CA ILE A 96 -9.10 -4.83 16.66
C ILE A 96 -9.83 -4.77 15.31
N ALA A 97 -11.10 -5.21 15.26
CA ALA A 97 -11.91 -5.14 14.05
C ALA A 97 -12.04 -3.70 13.55
N GLU A 98 -12.38 -2.75 14.41
CA GLU A 98 -12.47 -1.33 14.05
C GLU A 98 -11.14 -0.78 13.50
N ARG A 99 -10.02 -1.11 14.15
CA ARG A 99 -8.69 -0.69 13.66
C ARG A 99 -8.38 -1.28 12.29
N LEU A 100 -8.70 -2.55 12.05
CA LEU A 100 -8.53 -3.20 10.75
C LEU A 100 -9.37 -2.51 9.66
N ALA A 101 -10.62 -2.15 9.96
CA ALA A 101 -11.47 -1.42 9.04
C ALA A 101 -10.89 -0.04 8.72
N LEU A 102 -10.45 0.71 9.74
CA LEU A 102 -9.80 2.00 9.56
C LEU A 102 -8.53 1.89 8.70
N TYR A 103 -7.65 0.93 8.98
CA TYR A 103 -6.44 0.70 8.20
C TYR A 103 -6.74 0.33 6.74
N ALA A 104 -7.78 -0.48 6.50
CA ALA A 104 -8.24 -0.77 5.16
C ALA A 104 -8.69 0.49 4.41
N TYR A 105 -9.51 1.34 5.05
CA TYR A 105 -9.96 2.61 4.48
C TYR A 105 -8.80 3.55 4.16
N TYR A 106 -7.85 3.72 5.09
CA TYR A 106 -6.67 4.55 4.86
C TYR A 106 -5.85 4.06 3.67
N LEU A 107 -5.51 2.76 3.63
CA LEU A 107 -4.72 2.21 2.53
C LEU A 107 -5.41 2.31 1.18
N LEU A 108 -6.74 2.15 1.16
CA LEU A 108 -7.52 2.29 -0.07
C LEU A 108 -7.55 3.75 -0.54
N ALA A 109 -7.72 4.71 0.38
CA ALA A 109 -7.62 6.13 0.08
C ALA A 109 -6.22 6.50 -0.47
N LEU A 110 -5.14 6.00 0.14
CA LEU A 110 -3.78 6.21 -0.36
C LEU A 110 -3.59 5.62 -1.76
N ALA A 111 -4.07 4.41 -1.99
CA ALA A 111 -3.99 3.76 -3.30
C ALA A 111 -4.73 4.58 -4.39
N LEU A 112 -5.91 5.12 -4.05
CA LEU A 112 -6.68 5.99 -4.94
C LEU A 112 -5.96 7.31 -5.21
N CYS A 113 -5.45 7.98 -4.17
CA CYS A 113 -4.69 9.24 -4.33
C CYS A 113 -3.48 9.05 -5.26
N LEU A 114 -2.70 7.98 -5.05
CA LEU A 114 -1.56 7.68 -5.92
C LEU A 114 -2.00 7.34 -7.35
N GLN A 115 -3.16 6.69 -7.52
CA GLN A 115 -3.71 6.41 -8.84
C GLN A 115 -4.13 7.67 -9.58
N ILE A 116 -4.75 8.62 -8.88
CA ILE A 116 -5.13 9.92 -9.43
C ILE A 116 -3.88 10.70 -9.82
N ILE A 117 -2.87 10.80 -8.94
CA ILE A 117 -1.61 11.50 -9.21
C ILE A 117 -0.91 10.88 -10.43
N LYS A 118 -0.84 9.55 -10.49
CA LYS A 118 -0.23 8.84 -11.63
C LYS A 118 -0.98 9.13 -12.94
N ASN A 119 -2.30 9.12 -12.92
CA ASN A 119 -3.12 9.43 -14.09
C ASN A 119 -2.95 10.90 -14.54
N LEU A 120 -2.88 11.84 -13.60
CA LEU A 120 -2.63 13.26 -13.89
C LEU A 120 -1.26 13.46 -14.51
N LYS A 121 -0.21 12.87 -13.93
CA LYS A 121 1.16 12.91 -14.48
C LYS A 121 1.23 12.32 -15.89
N ASN A 122 0.46 11.26 -16.17
CA ASN A 122 0.43 10.65 -17.50
C ASN A 122 -0.26 11.54 -18.54
N ARG A 123 -1.25 12.35 -18.13
CA ARG A 123 -1.92 13.31 -19.01
C ARG A 123 -1.07 14.54 -19.33
N SER A 124 -0.19 14.97 -18.43
CA SER A 124 0.68 16.12 -18.66
C SER A 124 1.89 15.84 -19.57
N GLN A 125 2.07 14.59 -20.02
CA GLN A 125 3.14 14.20 -20.95
C GLN A 125 2.63 13.90 -22.37
N LEU A 126 1.35 14.15 -22.62
CA LEU A 126 0.71 14.17 -23.94
C LEU A 126 0.53 15.63 -24.39
#